data_AF-A0A3M2EKF6-F1
#
_entry.id   AF-A0A3M2EKF6-F1
#
_cell.length_a   1.000
_cell.length_b   1.000
_cell.length_c   1.000
_cell.angle_alpha   90.00
_cell.angle_beta   90.00
_cell.angle_gamma   90.00
#
_symmetry.space_group_name_H-M   'P 1'
#
loop_
_entity.id
_entity.type
_entity.pdbx_description
1 polymer ?
#
loop_
_entity_poly.entity_id
_entity_poly.type
_entity_poly.pdbx_seq_one_letter_code
_entity_poly.pdbx_strand_id
1 'polypeptide(L)'
;MPAPADTAAADARPLRPGDVLAIDTAAGTRHVQVTHARAPHPEVLRAIAPAARPDQAAAGIARGPTAFIAMAELGRALARGEAGLRRLGHAPLPAAAQPFPRFRIPIRDRAGEILYWWHWDGDSLSVAPDPRGDDLPIREVLGLEALRRRLAAL
;
A
#
# COMPACT_ATOMS: atom_id res chain seq x y z
N MET A 1 -29.88 1.14 25.26
CA MET A 1 -28.59 0.43 25.14
C MET A 1 -27.74 1.11 24.08
N PRO A 2 -26.66 1.83 24.43
CA PRO A 2 -25.69 2.24 23.43
C PRO A 2 -24.75 1.06 23.11
N ALA A 3 -24.45 0.87 21.82
CA ALA A 3 -23.48 -0.10 21.32
C ALA A 3 -22.07 0.20 21.86
N PRO A 4 -21.19 -0.79 22.03
CA PRO A 4 -19.81 -0.52 22.44
C PRO A 4 -19.10 0.21 21.31
N ALA A 5 -18.72 1.46 21.59
CA ALA A 5 -17.70 2.16 20.82
C ALA A 5 -16.37 1.46 21.09
N ASP A 6 -16.06 0.44 20.29
CA ASP A 6 -14.70 -0.12 20.24
C ASP A 6 -13.81 0.89 19.51
N THR A 7 -13.46 1.95 20.24
CA THR A 7 -12.40 2.87 19.83
C THR A 7 -11.10 2.13 20.10
N ALA A 8 -10.70 1.28 19.15
CA ALA A 8 -9.37 0.71 19.12
C ALA A 8 -8.39 1.87 19.19
N ALA A 9 -7.76 2.06 20.35
CA ALA A 9 -6.72 3.05 20.54
C ALA A 9 -5.71 2.88 19.40
N ALA A 10 -5.47 3.95 18.65
CA ALA A 10 -4.53 3.93 17.54
C ALA A 10 -3.17 3.47 18.10
N ASP A 11 -2.76 2.26 17.74
CA ASP A 11 -1.44 1.72 18.08
C ASP A 11 -0.39 2.61 17.42
N ALA A 12 0.15 3.55 18.21
CA ALA A 12 1.05 4.62 17.79
C ALA A 12 2.45 4.13 17.41
N ARG A 13 2.70 2.81 17.47
CA ARG A 13 3.98 2.25 17.05
C ARG A 13 4.20 2.45 15.54
N PRO A 14 5.47 2.57 15.09
CA PRO A 14 5.81 2.57 13.68
C PRO A 14 5.29 1.35 12.93
N LEU A 15 4.99 1.52 11.65
CA LEU A 15 4.69 0.41 10.75
C LEU A 15 5.93 -0.44 10.51
N ARG A 16 5.73 -1.75 10.47
CA ARG A 16 6.74 -2.75 10.10
C ARG A 16 6.20 -3.68 9.03
N PRO A 17 7.07 -4.31 8.23
CA PRO A 17 6.68 -5.40 7.33
C PRO A 17 5.76 -6.41 8.02
N GLY A 18 4.71 -6.84 7.33
CA GLY A 18 3.70 -7.77 7.81
C GLY A 18 2.52 -7.13 8.55
N ASP A 19 2.57 -5.84 8.89
CA ASP A 19 1.42 -5.16 9.48
C ASP A 19 0.24 -5.08 8.49
N VAL A 20 -0.96 -5.43 8.95
CA VAL A 20 -2.19 -5.40 8.17
C VAL A 20 -3.06 -4.26 8.65
N LEU A 21 -3.55 -3.44 7.73
CA LEU A 21 -4.41 -2.30 8.02
C LEU A 21 -5.72 -2.40 7.25
N ALA A 22 -6.79 -1.92 7.89
CA ALA A 22 -8.06 -1.62 7.26
C ALA A 22 -8.15 -0.11 7.00
N ILE A 23 -8.64 0.22 5.81
CA ILE A 23 -8.84 1.59 5.34
C ILE A 23 -10.26 1.70 4.85
N ASP A 24 -11.02 2.62 5.43
CA ASP A 24 -12.37 2.92 4.97
C ASP A 24 -12.30 3.75 3.70
N THR A 25 -13.14 3.37 2.73
CA THR A 25 -13.25 3.99 1.42
C THR A 25 -14.72 4.18 1.06
N ALA A 26 -15.00 4.93 0.00
CA ALA A 26 -16.37 5.08 -0.51
C ALA A 26 -17.00 3.75 -0.97
N ALA A 27 -16.20 2.73 -1.32
CA ALA A 27 -16.66 1.39 -1.69
C ALA A 27 -16.63 0.39 -0.52
N GLY A 28 -16.55 0.89 0.71
CA GLY A 28 -16.42 0.10 1.94
C GLY A 28 -14.97 -0.10 2.38
N THR A 29 -14.79 -0.87 3.45
CA THR A 29 -13.45 -1.13 4.01
C THR A 29 -12.60 -1.96 3.04
N ARG A 30 -11.35 -1.55 2.86
CA ARG A 30 -10.34 -2.22 2.06
C ARG A 30 -9.12 -2.52 2.93
N HIS A 31 -8.32 -3.49 2.50
CA HIS A 31 -7.20 -3.98 3.28
C HIS A 31 -5.87 -3.81 2.56
N VAL A 32 -4.85 -3.46 3.33
CA VAL A 32 -3.47 -3.37 2.86
C VAL A 32 -2.56 -4.10 3.83
N GLN A 33 -1.45 -4.62 3.30
CA GLN A 33 -0.38 -5.19 4.11
C GLN A 33 0.92 -4.46 3.80
N VAL A 34 1.61 -4.00 4.84
CA VAL A 34 2.93 -3.37 4.71
C VAL A 34 3.93 -4.46 4.34
N THR A 35 4.65 -4.26 3.24
CA THR A 35 5.69 -5.20 2.77
C THR A 35 7.08 -4.71 3.16
N HIS A 36 7.32 -3.40 3.06
CA HIS A 36 8.61 -2.79 3.38
C HIS A 36 8.38 -1.47 4.11
N ALA A 37 9.15 -1.24 5.17
CA ALA A 37 9.19 0.03 5.88
C ALA A 37 10.64 0.28 6.28
N ARG A 38 11.36 1.07 5.47
CA ARG A 38 12.76 1.44 5.73
C ARG A 38 12.93 2.94 5.55
N ALA A 39 13.34 3.64 6.60
CA ALA A 39 13.71 5.04 6.46
C ALA A 39 14.91 5.18 5.51
N PRO A 40 14.98 6.23 4.66
CA PRO A 40 14.07 7.38 4.57
C PRO A 40 12.88 7.17 3.60
N HIS A 41 12.65 5.97 3.08
CA HIS A 41 11.61 5.72 2.08
C HIS A 41 10.22 5.57 2.73
N PRO A 42 9.15 6.05 2.07
CA PRO A 42 7.78 5.75 2.44
C PRO A 42 7.50 4.25 2.46
N GLU A 43 6.48 3.84 3.20
CA GLU A 43 6.11 2.45 3.32
C GLU A 43 5.65 1.89 1.97
N VAL A 44 6.13 0.69 1.63
CA VAL A 44 5.64 -0.07 0.49
C VAL A 44 4.58 -1.02 0.98
N LEU A 45 3.41 -0.95 0.36
CA LEU A 45 2.27 -1.78 0.69
C LEU A 45 1.79 -2.57 -0.52
N ARG A 46 1.15 -3.69 -0.21
CA ARG A 46 0.29 -4.39 -1.17
C ARG A 46 -1.16 -4.20 -0.75
N ALA A 47 -2.00 -3.81 -1.70
CA ALA A 47 -3.44 -3.84 -1.54
C ALA A 47 -3.94 -5.28 -1.74
N ILE A 48 -4.81 -5.73 -0.85
CA ILE A 48 -5.41 -7.06 -0.93
C ILE A 48 -6.70 -6.96 -1.74
N ALA A 49 -6.87 -7.84 -2.72
CA ALA A 49 -8.09 -7.87 -3.53
C ALA A 49 -9.33 -8.11 -2.63
N PRO A 50 -10.46 -7.44 -2.89
CA PRO A 50 -11.70 -7.69 -2.18
C PRO A 50 -12.13 -9.16 -2.34
N ALA A 51 -12.60 -9.77 -1.26
CA ALA A 51 -13.21 -11.10 -1.27
C ALA A 51 -14.69 -10.99 -0.93
N ALA A 52 -15.52 -11.83 -1.56
CA ALA A 52 -16.97 -11.85 -1.30
C ALA A 52 -17.32 -12.13 0.18
N ARG A 53 -16.48 -12.90 0.87
CA ARG A 53 -16.55 -13.11 2.31
C ARG A 53 -15.17 -12.81 2.90
N PRO A 54 -14.89 -11.55 3.29
CA PRO A 54 -13.57 -11.18 3.78
C PRO A 54 -13.35 -11.78 5.18
N ASP A 55 -12.15 -12.33 5.39
CA ASP A 55 -11.69 -12.65 6.74
C ASP A 55 -11.61 -11.36 7.58
N GLN A 56 -11.86 -11.48 8.88
CA GLN A 56 -11.72 -10.36 9.81
C GLN A 56 -10.35 -10.35 10.49
N ALA A 57 -9.67 -11.49 10.54
CA ALA A 57 -8.36 -11.63 11.14
C ALA A 57 -7.24 -11.26 10.14
N ALA A 58 -6.22 -10.55 10.62
CA ALA A 58 -5.06 -10.14 9.83
C ALA A 58 -4.41 -11.31 9.05
N ALA A 59 -4.32 -12.49 9.67
CA ALA A 59 -3.74 -13.68 9.05
C ALA A 59 -4.54 -14.20 7.85
N GLY A 60 -5.87 -14.14 7.90
CA GLY A 60 -6.74 -14.55 6.78
C GLY A 60 -6.67 -13.54 5.65
N ILE A 61 -6.79 -12.25 5.98
CA ILE A 61 -6.67 -11.14 5.02
C ILE A 61 -5.32 -11.19 4.28
N ALA A 62 -4.22 -11.46 4.99
CA ALA A 62 -2.89 -11.55 4.40
C ALA A 62 -2.71 -12.75 3.44
N ARG A 63 -3.64 -13.71 3.37
CA ARG A 63 -3.62 -14.77 2.34
C ARG A 63 -4.24 -14.34 1.02
N GLY A 64 -4.96 -13.22 1.01
CA GLY A 64 -5.60 -12.71 -0.20
C GLY A 64 -4.59 -12.32 -1.29
N PRO A 65 -5.00 -12.38 -2.57
CA PRO A 65 -4.15 -12.00 -3.68
C PRO A 65 -3.86 -10.50 -3.66
N THR A 66 -2.67 -10.13 -4.13
CA THR A 66 -2.30 -8.72 -4.30
C THR A 66 -3.08 -8.12 -5.47
N ALA A 67 -3.84 -7.06 -5.23
CA ALA A 67 -4.48 -6.28 -6.28
C ALA A 67 -3.51 -5.28 -6.92
N PHE A 68 -2.76 -4.54 -6.10
CA PHE A 68 -1.67 -3.67 -6.57
C PHE A 68 -0.64 -3.43 -5.47
N ILE A 69 0.51 -2.89 -5.87
CA ILE A 69 1.57 -2.44 -4.98
C ILE A 69 1.68 -0.92 -5.09
N ALA A 70 1.89 -0.23 -3.97
CA ALA A 70 2.09 1.21 -3.95
C ALA A 70 3.05 1.62 -2.82
N MET A 71 3.62 2.81 -2.95
CA MET A 71 4.25 3.50 -1.84
C MET A 71 3.23 4.46 -1.24
N ALA A 72 3.10 4.52 0.09
CA ALA A 72 2.19 5.45 0.75
C ALA A 72 2.68 5.86 2.13
N GLU A 73 2.37 7.08 2.55
CA GLU A 73 2.75 7.61 3.87
C GLU A 73 1.78 7.18 4.99
N LEU A 74 1.54 5.87 5.11
CA LEU A 74 0.55 5.34 6.07
C LEU A 74 0.99 5.51 7.52
N GLY A 75 2.28 5.44 7.83
CA GLY A 75 2.76 5.60 9.20
C GLY A 75 2.47 7.00 9.74
N ARG A 76 2.65 8.02 8.90
CA ARG A 76 2.32 9.42 9.23
C ARG A 76 0.81 9.61 9.42
N ALA A 77 0.01 9.04 8.54
CA ALA A 77 -1.44 9.10 8.65
C ALA A 77 -1.96 8.42 9.94
N LEU A 78 -1.40 7.25 10.27
CA LEU A 78 -1.75 6.53 11.50
C LEU A 78 -1.34 7.32 12.75
N ALA A 79 -0.13 7.91 12.76
CA ALA A 79 0.36 8.72 13.87
C ALA A 79 -0.48 10.00 14.11
N ARG A 80 -1.11 10.55 13.06
CA ARG A 80 -2.04 11.68 13.17
C ARG A 80 -3.45 11.28 13.59
N GLY A 81 -3.75 9.99 13.70
CA GLY A 81 -5.10 9.51 14.03
C GLY A 81 -6.13 9.78 12.95
N GLU A 82 -5.73 9.72 11.67
CA GLU A 82 -6.65 9.93 10.54
C GLU A 82 -7.83 8.94 10.62
N ALA A 83 -9.06 9.48 10.66
CA ALA A 83 -10.28 8.68 10.83
C ALA A 83 -10.42 7.66 9.70
N GLY A 84 -10.89 6.44 9.99
CA GLY A 84 -11.08 5.38 8.99
C GLY A 84 -9.79 4.71 8.51
N LEU A 85 -8.72 4.79 9.31
CA LEU A 85 -7.49 4.02 9.15
C LEU A 85 -7.24 3.26 10.46
N ARG A 86 -7.16 1.93 10.42
CA ARG A 86 -6.98 1.11 11.62
C ARG A 86 -6.04 -0.07 11.39
N ARG A 87 -5.21 -0.37 12.38
CA ARG A 87 -4.31 -1.53 12.39
C ARG A 87 -5.11 -2.76 12.84
N LEU A 88 -5.12 -3.82 12.02
CA LEU A 88 -5.81 -5.09 12.33
C LEU A 88 -4.92 -6.10 13.05
N GLY A 89 -3.60 -5.96 12.88
CA GLY A 89 -2.62 -6.87 13.47
C GLY A 89 -1.41 -7.06 12.57
N HIS A 90 -0.76 -8.20 12.73
CA HIS A 90 0.44 -8.57 12.00
C HIS A 90 0.27 -9.98 11.44
N ALA A 91 0.75 -10.18 10.21
CA ALA A 91 0.75 -11.47 9.54
C ALA A 91 2.00 -11.62 8.67
N PRO A 92 2.51 -12.85 8.49
CA PRO A 92 3.63 -13.11 7.59
C PRO A 92 3.34 -12.63 6.16
N LEU A 93 4.40 -12.21 5.47
CA LEU A 93 4.33 -11.87 4.05
C LEU A 93 4.32 -13.16 3.22
N PRO A 94 3.43 -13.27 2.22
CA PRO A 94 3.56 -14.31 1.19
C PRO A 94 4.94 -14.24 0.52
N ALA A 95 5.50 -15.38 0.12
CA ALA A 95 6.85 -15.44 -0.45
C ALA A 95 7.06 -14.46 -1.63
N ALA A 96 6.05 -14.29 -2.49
CA ALA A 96 6.08 -13.36 -3.61
C ALA A 96 6.12 -11.87 -3.21
N ALA A 97 5.75 -11.52 -1.97
CA ALA A 97 5.71 -10.15 -1.46
C ALA A 97 6.89 -9.81 -0.54
N GLN A 98 7.81 -10.75 -0.32
CA GLN A 98 9.02 -10.55 0.49
C GLN A 98 10.13 -9.78 -0.24
N PRO A 99 10.38 -9.99 -1.54
CA PRO A 99 11.35 -9.17 -2.28
C PRO A 99 10.87 -7.73 -2.40
N PHE A 100 11.81 -6.77 -2.43
CA PHE A 100 11.47 -5.40 -2.71
C PHE A 100 10.92 -5.29 -4.15
N PRO A 101 9.73 -4.68 -4.34
CA PRO A 101 9.13 -4.65 -5.66
C PRO A 101 9.87 -3.66 -6.56
N ARG A 102 10.07 -4.07 -7.81
CA ARG A 102 10.59 -3.17 -8.84
C ARG A 102 9.47 -2.23 -9.29
N PHE A 103 9.74 -0.94 -9.23
CA PHE A 103 8.85 0.12 -9.70
C PHE A 103 9.33 0.67 -11.04
N ARG A 104 8.39 1.27 -11.78
CA ARG A 104 8.70 2.12 -12.93
C ARG A 104 8.57 3.60 -12.59
N ILE A 105 9.45 4.41 -13.18
CA ILE A 105 9.49 5.86 -13.01
C ILE A 105 9.30 6.49 -14.39
N PRO A 106 8.27 7.34 -14.58
CA PRO A 106 8.11 8.06 -15.84
C PRO A 106 9.12 9.21 -15.91
N ILE A 107 9.94 9.23 -16.96
CA ILE A 107 10.76 10.39 -17.28
C ILE A 107 9.98 11.24 -18.29
N ARG A 108 9.71 12.49 -17.89
CA ARG A 108 8.86 13.40 -18.66
C ARG A 108 9.68 14.50 -19.34
N ASP A 109 9.21 14.97 -20.48
CA ASP A 109 9.72 16.17 -21.12
C ASP A 109 9.23 17.44 -20.39
N ARG A 110 9.57 18.61 -20.95
CA ARG A 110 9.14 19.91 -20.39
C ARG A 110 7.64 20.17 -20.52
N ALA A 111 6.95 19.49 -21.45
CA ALA A 111 5.50 19.57 -21.62
C ALA A 111 4.76 18.62 -20.66
N GLY A 112 5.48 17.70 -20.00
CA GLY A 112 4.93 16.70 -19.10
C GLY A 112 4.67 15.34 -19.77
N GLU A 113 5.00 15.18 -21.05
CA GLU A 113 4.83 13.95 -21.80
C GLU A 113 5.89 12.92 -21.41
N ILE A 114 5.51 11.64 -21.33
CA ILE A 114 6.44 10.57 -20.93
C ILE A 114 7.34 10.22 -22.12
N LEU A 115 8.64 10.45 -21.98
CA LEU A 115 9.64 10.14 -23.00
C LEU A 115 10.13 8.69 -22.91
N TYR A 116 10.42 8.22 -21.70
CA TYR A 116 10.87 6.84 -21.43
C TYR A 116 10.69 6.48 -19.96
N TRP A 117 10.84 5.19 -19.65
CA TRP A 117 10.68 4.63 -18.31
C TRP A 117 12.02 4.21 -17.71
N TRP A 118 12.19 4.42 -16.41
CA TRP A 118 13.26 3.81 -15.62
C TRP A 118 12.68 2.79 -14.65
N HIS A 119 13.45 1.76 -14.35
CA HIS A 119 13.15 0.80 -13.29
C HIS A 119 13.92 1.15 -12.02
N TRP A 120 13.26 1.00 -10.88
CA TRP A 120 13.82 1.18 -9.55
C TRP A 120 13.47 0.00 -8.66
N ASP A 121 14.45 -0.69 -8.10
CA ASP A 121 14.28 -1.89 -7.27
C ASP A 121 14.44 -1.63 -5.77
N GLY A 122 14.49 -0.36 -5.38
CA GLY A 122 14.79 0.05 -4.01
C GLY A 122 16.17 0.69 -3.91
N ASP A 123 17.18 0.18 -4.62
CA ASP A 123 18.57 0.59 -4.42
C ASP A 123 19.21 1.13 -5.70
N SER A 124 18.83 0.58 -6.86
CA SER A 124 19.42 0.92 -8.16
C SER A 124 18.39 1.46 -9.14
N LEU A 125 18.87 2.25 -10.11
CA LEU A 125 18.10 2.73 -11.25
C LEU A 125 18.65 2.11 -12.52
N SER A 126 17.77 1.63 -13.39
CA SER A 126 18.11 1.11 -14.71
C SER A 126 17.13 1.61 -15.76
N VAL A 127 17.57 1.75 -17.01
CA VAL A 127 16.68 2.10 -18.11
C VAL A 127 15.73 0.93 -18.37
N ALA A 128 14.43 1.20 -18.49
CA ALA A 128 13.48 0.17 -18.84
C ALA A 128 13.79 -0.36 -20.26
N PRO A 129 13.84 -1.69 -20.46
CA PRO A 129 14.06 -2.26 -21.78
C PRO A 129 12.88 -2.00 -22.73
N ASP A 130 11.66 -1.83 -22.20
CA ASP A 130 10.48 -1.47 -22.98
C ASP A 130 10.10 0.01 -22.79
N PRO A 131 10.20 0.85 -23.84
CA PRO A 131 9.82 2.25 -23.77
C PRO A 131 8.29 2.47 -23.71
N ARG A 132 7.45 1.46 -23.99
CA ARG A 132 5.98 1.56 -23.90
C ARG A 132 5.46 1.42 -22.47
N GLY A 133 6.34 1.06 -21.53
CA GLY A 133 6.02 0.86 -20.13
C GLY A 133 5.57 -0.57 -19.85
N ASP A 134 5.96 -1.09 -18.69
CA ASP A 134 5.58 -2.42 -18.22
C ASP A 134 4.48 -2.36 -17.15
N ASP A 135 3.93 -3.53 -16.81
CA ASP A 135 2.90 -3.69 -15.75
C ASP A 135 3.46 -3.50 -14.33
N LEU A 136 4.66 -2.92 -14.19
CA LEU A 136 5.23 -2.62 -12.89
C LEU A 136 4.48 -1.47 -12.19
N PRO A 137 4.44 -1.50 -10.84
CA PRO A 137 3.90 -0.40 -10.08
C PRO A 137 4.68 0.88 -10.37
N ILE A 138 3.95 2.00 -10.48
CA ILE A 138 4.58 3.32 -10.64
C ILE A 138 5.18 3.74 -9.29
N ARG A 139 6.41 4.26 -9.30
CA ARG A 139 7.04 4.85 -8.12
C ARG A 139 6.42 6.22 -7.83
N GLU A 140 5.23 6.18 -7.25
CA GLU A 140 4.52 7.34 -6.75
C GLU A 140 4.26 7.14 -5.27
N VAL A 141 4.46 8.20 -4.49
CA VAL A 141 4.16 8.20 -3.05
C VAL A 141 2.75 8.75 -2.87
N LEU A 142 1.82 7.86 -2.53
CA LEU A 142 0.43 8.21 -2.32
C LEU A 142 0.22 8.75 -0.90
N GLY A 143 -0.43 9.92 -0.79
CA GLY A 143 -1.09 10.32 0.44
C GLY A 143 -2.30 9.43 0.75
N LEU A 144 -2.79 9.43 2.00
CA LEU A 144 -3.90 8.59 2.43
C LEU A 144 -5.13 8.73 1.53
N GLU A 145 -5.49 9.96 1.15
CA GLU A 145 -6.70 10.22 0.35
C GLU A 145 -6.57 9.71 -1.10
N ALA A 146 -5.38 9.84 -1.70
CA ALA A 146 -5.13 9.25 -3.02
C ALA A 146 -5.16 7.71 -2.97
N LEU A 147 -4.60 7.13 -1.91
CA LEU A 147 -4.66 5.68 -1.68
C LEU A 147 -6.12 5.21 -1.48
N ARG A 148 -6.95 5.95 -0.74
CA ARG A 148 -8.38 5.65 -0.56
C ARG A 148 -9.13 5.59 -1.89
N ARG A 149 -8.96 6.60 -2.73
CA ARG A 149 -9.60 6.63 -4.06
C ARG A 149 -9.17 5.43 -4.88
N ARG A 150 -7.88 5.08 -4.86
CA ARG A 150 -7.37 3.92 -5.60
C ARG A 150 -7.89 2.61 -5.06
N LEU A 151 -8.00 2.46 -3.73
CA LEU A 151 -8.58 1.29 -3.09
C LEU A 151 -10.10 1.16 -3.34
N ALA A 152 -10.81 2.28 -3.45
CA ALA A 152 -12.24 2.30 -3.76
C ALA A 152 -12.55 1.80 -5.19
N ALA A 153 -11.57 1.88 -6.10
CA ALA A 153 -11.68 1.41 -7.48
C ALA A 153 -11.38 -0.10 -7.64
N LEU A 154 -11.10 -0.82 -6.55
CA LEU A 154 -11.00 -2.28 -6.49
C LEU A 154 -12.38 -2.92 -6.32
#